data_AF-A0A2R6QP25-F1
#
_entry.id   AF-A0A2R6QP25-F1
#
_cell.length_a   1.000
_cell.length_b   1.000
_cell.length_c   1.000
_cell.angle_alpha   90.00
_cell.angle_beta   90.00
_cell.angle_gamma   90.00
#
_symmetry.space_group_name_H-M   'P 1'
#
loop_
_entity.id
_entity.type
_entity.pdbx_description
1 polymer ?
#
loop_
_entity_poly.entity_id
_entity_poly.type
_entity_poly.pdbx_seq_one_letter_code
_entity_poly.pdbx_strand_id
1 'polypeptide(L)'
;MVNADLPRIINSDEVQSVVRPIKKEVKRAPMKKNPLKNLNTMLKLNPYAKTARRMALLAEEQRVKAKKEKLDKKRKQISKEAATIIKGSGKAWYQTMISDSDYTEFENFTKWLGVSQ
;
A
#
# COMPACT_ATOMS: atom_id res chain seq x y z
N MET A 1 12.01 -9.08 75.57
CA MET A 1 12.93 -9.83 74.68
C MET A 1 13.96 -10.48 75.59
N VAL A 2 13.93 -11.81 75.73
CA VAL A 2 14.79 -12.52 76.71
C VAL A 2 16.23 -12.61 76.19
N ASN A 3 16.42 -12.81 74.88
CA ASN A 3 17.72 -12.83 74.23
C ASN A 3 17.81 -11.69 73.21
N ALA A 4 18.89 -10.92 73.25
CA ALA A 4 19.13 -9.76 72.37
C ALA A 4 19.91 -10.11 71.09
N ASP A 5 20.43 -11.34 70.98
CA ASP A 5 21.27 -11.78 69.85
C ASP A 5 20.40 -12.25 68.66
N LEU A 6 20.01 -11.27 67.84
CA LEU A 6 19.25 -11.46 66.61
C LEU A 6 19.95 -12.36 65.57
N PRO A 7 21.26 -12.18 65.26
CA PRO A 7 21.98 -13.05 64.32
C PRO A 7 21.83 -14.54 64.63
N ARG A 8 21.92 -14.91 65.91
CA ARG A 8 21.81 -16.30 66.34
C ARG A 8 20.41 -16.87 66.11
N ILE A 9 19.36 -16.08 66.39
CA ILE A 9 17.96 -16.51 66.19
C ILE A 9 17.62 -16.62 64.70
N ILE A 10 18.08 -15.68 63.86
CA ILE A 10 17.80 -15.69 62.42
C ILE A 10 18.48 -16.88 61.72
N ASN A 11 19.67 -17.25 62.16
CA ASN A 11 20.45 -18.34 61.58
C ASN A 11 20.17 -19.71 62.23
N SER A 12 19.19 -19.82 63.14
CA SER A 12 18.81 -21.10 63.73
C SER A 12 18.01 -21.96 62.75
N ASP A 13 18.11 -23.29 62.91
CA ASP A 13 17.50 -24.26 61.98
C ASP A 13 15.97 -24.18 61.97
N GLU A 14 15.35 -23.85 63.10
CA GLU A 14 13.90 -23.69 63.21
C GLU A 14 13.40 -22.53 62.35
N VAL A 15 14.18 -21.46 62.23
CA VAL A 15 13.84 -20.30 61.40
C VAL A 15 14.19 -20.58 59.94
N GLN A 16 15.41 -21.05 59.65
CA GLN A 16 15.85 -21.26 58.26
C GLN A 16 15.11 -22.39 57.54
N SER A 17 14.60 -23.41 58.25
CA SER A 17 13.79 -24.49 57.65
C SER A 17 12.42 -24.02 57.14
N VAL A 18 11.87 -22.95 57.72
CA VAL A 18 10.57 -22.37 57.34
C VAL A 18 10.72 -21.21 56.34
N VAL A 19 11.87 -20.51 56.40
CA VAL A 19 12.14 -19.36 55.53
C VAL A 19 12.26 -19.79 54.06
N ARG A 20 11.59 -19.04 53.18
CA ARG A 20 11.70 -19.23 51.73
C ARG A 20 13.06 -18.74 51.21
N PRO A 21 13.67 -19.41 50.23
CA PRO A 21 14.94 -18.97 49.67
C PRO A 21 14.84 -17.57 49.06
N ILE A 22 15.95 -16.84 49.10
CA ILE A 22 16.02 -15.48 48.56
C ILE A 22 15.76 -15.45 47.05
N LYS A 23 14.89 -14.52 46.62
CA LYS A 23 14.65 -14.25 45.20
C LYS A 23 15.78 -13.37 44.66
N LYS A 24 16.75 -13.98 43.97
CA LYS A 24 17.93 -13.28 43.42
C LYS A 24 17.61 -12.39 42.21
N GLU A 25 16.53 -12.67 41.50
CA GLU A 25 16.18 -11.95 40.29
C GLU A 25 15.39 -10.68 40.58
N VAL A 26 15.99 -9.53 40.31
CA VAL A 26 15.29 -8.24 40.29
C VAL A 26 14.79 -7.97 38.87
N LYS A 27 13.52 -8.27 38.59
CA LYS A 27 12.89 -7.95 37.30
C LYS A 27 12.54 -6.47 37.25
N ARG A 28 13.28 -5.69 36.45
CA ARG A 28 12.94 -4.30 36.15
C ARG A 28 11.82 -4.22 35.12
N ALA A 29 10.94 -3.23 35.25
CA ALA A 29 9.89 -2.98 34.28
C ALA A 29 10.52 -2.58 32.92
N PRO A 30 10.14 -3.23 31.80
CA PRO A 30 10.62 -2.84 30.50
C PRO A 30 10.01 -1.50 30.06
N MET A 31 10.77 -0.71 29.32
CA MET A 31 10.27 0.52 28.71
C MET A 31 9.18 0.20 27.67
N LYS A 32 8.06 0.91 27.74
CA LYS A 32 6.94 0.77 26.79
C LYS A 32 7.29 1.44 25.45
N LYS A 33 7.71 0.65 24.46
CA LYS A 33 8.00 1.14 23.10
C LYS A 33 6.73 1.20 22.26
N ASN A 34 6.59 2.23 21.43
CA ASN A 34 5.45 2.39 20.51
C ASN A 34 5.54 1.35 19.35
N PRO A 35 4.57 0.42 19.21
CA PRO A 35 4.56 -0.59 18.14
C PRO A 35 4.46 -0.01 16.72
N LEU A 36 3.76 1.10 16.53
CA LEU A 36 3.65 1.72 15.19
C LEU A 36 5.01 2.23 14.68
N LYS A 37 5.89 2.63 15.61
CA LYS A 37 7.24 3.13 15.29
C LYS A 37 8.32 2.04 15.39
N ASN A 38 8.12 1.02 16.23
CA ASN A 38 9.09 -0.04 16.45
C ASN A 38 8.61 -1.38 15.89
N LEU A 39 9.27 -1.86 14.83
CA LEU A 39 8.89 -3.09 14.15
C LEU A 39 8.93 -4.32 15.08
N ASN A 40 9.93 -4.46 15.94
CA ASN A 40 10.06 -5.66 16.78
C ASN A 40 8.91 -5.77 17.77
N THR A 41 8.47 -4.64 18.36
CA THR A 41 7.29 -4.66 19.23
C THR A 41 6.00 -4.84 18.44
N MET A 42 5.90 -4.31 17.22
CA MET A 42 4.78 -4.63 16.32
C MET A 42 4.71 -6.12 16.00
N LEU A 43 5.84 -6.75 15.67
CA LEU A 43 5.88 -8.17 15.30
C LEU A 43 5.55 -9.07 16.49
N LYS A 44 5.98 -8.69 17.69
CA LYS A 44 5.59 -9.38 18.92
C LYS A 44 4.08 -9.30 19.17
N LEU A 45 3.46 -8.16 18.87
CA LEU A 45 2.02 -7.95 19.03
C LEU A 45 1.20 -8.60 17.90
N ASN A 46 1.68 -8.48 16.67
CA ASN A 46 1.04 -8.98 15.45
C ASN A 46 2.08 -9.60 14.50
N PRO A 47 2.22 -10.94 14.53
CA PRO A 47 3.13 -11.67 13.63
C PRO A 47 2.82 -11.46 12.14
N TYR A 48 1.53 -11.31 11.80
CA TYR A 48 1.07 -11.08 10.41
C TYR A 48 1.46 -9.71 9.87
N ALA A 49 1.89 -8.75 10.71
CA ALA A 49 2.37 -7.46 10.24
C ALA A 49 3.58 -7.59 9.28
N LYS A 50 4.40 -8.65 9.44
CA LYS A 50 5.52 -8.94 8.53
C LYS A 50 5.03 -9.29 7.12
N THR A 51 4.05 -10.19 7.02
CA THR A 51 3.53 -10.67 5.74
C THR A 51 2.74 -9.56 5.05
N ALA A 52 1.88 -8.86 5.78
CA ALA A 52 1.12 -7.72 5.25
C ALA A 52 2.05 -6.63 4.66
N ARG A 53 3.12 -6.27 5.38
CA ARG A 53 4.12 -5.31 4.87
C ARG A 53 4.82 -5.80 3.60
N ARG A 54 5.19 -7.08 3.55
CA ARG A 54 5.80 -7.68 2.36
C ARG A 54 4.86 -7.66 1.16
N MET A 55 3.59 -8.03 1.37
CA MET A 55 2.59 -7.99 0.29
C MET A 55 2.36 -6.58 -0.23
N ALA A 56 2.32 -5.58 0.67
CA ALA A 56 2.18 -4.19 0.27
C ALA A 56 3.33 -3.72 -0.64
N LEU A 57 4.58 -4.10 -0.32
CA LEU A 57 5.74 -3.78 -1.15
C LEU A 57 5.66 -4.43 -2.54
N LEU A 58 5.35 -5.73 -2.60
CA LEU A 58 5.20 -6.44 -3.87
C LEU A 58 4.08 -5.86 -4.75
N ALA A 59 2.95 -5.51 -4.12
CA ALA A 59 1.84 -4.86 -4.82
C ALA A 59 2.26 -3.49 -5.39
N GLU A 60 3.05 -2.72 -4.65
CA GLU A 60 3.53 -1.42 -5.11
C GLU A 60 4.52 -1.54 -6.27
N GLU A 61 5.46 -2.49 -6.21
CA GLU A 61 6.37 -2.81 -7.31
C GLU A 61 5.60 -3.18 -8.59
N GLN A 62 4.56 -4.02 -8.46
CA GLN A 62 3.69 -4.39 -9.58
C GLN A 62 2.93 -3.18 -10.14
N ARG A 63 2.39 -2.31 -9.27
CA ARG A 63 1.70 -1.08 -9.71
C ARG A 63 2.62 -0.15 -10.49
N VAL A 64 3.84 0.06 -9.99
CA VAL A 64 4.84 0.91 -10.65
C VAL A 64 5.20 0.34 -12.02
N LYS A 65 5.44 -0.97 -12.11
CA LYS A 65 5.72 -1.65 -13.39
C LYS A 65 4.56 -1.51 -14.38
N ALA A 66 3.33 -1.82 -13.94
CA ALA A 66 2.14 -1.72 -14.79
C ALA A 66 1.89 -0.28 -15.26
N LYS A 67 2.12 0.72 -14.39
CA LYS A 67 2.02 2.14 -14.75
C LYS A 67 3.06 2.51 -15.82
N LYS A 68 4.30 2.05 -15.68
CA LYS A 68 5.36 2.27 -16.65
C LYS A 68 5.01 1.66 -18.00
N GLU A 69 4.58 0.41 -18.05
CA GLU A 69 4.17 -0.27 -19.29
C GLU A 69 2.99 0.43 -20.00
N LYS A 70 1.97 0.86 -19.24
CA LYS A 70 0.84 1.64 -19.78
C LYS A 70 1.30 2.95 -20.38
N LEU A 71 2.20 3.64 -19.68
CA LEU A 71 2.76 4.91 -20.13
C LEU A 71 3.64 4.70 -21.37
N ASP A 72 4.47 3.67 -21.42
CA ASP A 72 5.30 3.34 -22.59
C ASP A 72 4.43 2.99 -23.80
N LYS A 73 3.34 2.25 -23.63
CA LYS A 73 2.36 2.01 -24.70
C LYS A 73 1.72 3.29 -25.23
N LYS A 74 1.40 4.25 -24.36
CA LYS A 74 0.88 5.57 -24.76
C LYS A 74 1.93 6.45 -25.43
N ARG A 75 3.20 6.35 -25.01
CA ARG A 75 4.32 7.13 -25.54
C ARG A 75 4.92 6.54 -26.80
N LYS A 76 4.74 5.24 -27.06
CA LYS A 76 5.06 4.65 -28.37
C LYS A 76 4.31 5.44 -29.42
N GLN A 77 5.09 6.07 -30.30
CA GLN A 77 4.52 6.91 -31.34
C GLN A 77 3.62 6.05 -32.22
N ILE A 78 2.39 6.52 -32.41
CA ILE A 78 1.49 6.02 -33.44
C ILE A 78 2.28 6.05 -34.77
N SER A 79 2.12 5.03 -35.63
CA SER A 79 2.80 5.03 -36.93
C SER A 79 2.51 6.34 -37.66
N LYS A 80 3.49 6.86 -38.41
CA LYS A 80 3.32 8.15 -39.11
C LYS A 80 2.04 8.16 -39.96
N GLU A 81 1.69 7.02 -40.54
CA GLU A 81 0.46 6.77 -41.30
C GLU A 81 -0.82 6.85 -40.44
N ALA A 82 -0.86 6.18 -39.28
CA ALA A 82 -2.03 6.29 -38.41
C ALA A 82 -2.18 7.71 -37.83
N ALA A 83 -1.07 8.42 -37.61
CA ALA A 83 -1.10 9.82 -37.19
C ALA A 83 -1.60 10.77 -38.30
N THR A 84 -1.25 10.54 -39.57
CA THR A 84 -1.78 11.32 -40.70
C THR A 84 -3.26 11.03 -40.93
N ILE A 85 -3.70 9.77 -40.80
CA ILE A 85 -5.12 9.39 -40.88
C ILE A 85 -5.94 10.11 -39.80
N ILE A 86 -5.51 10.08 -38.54
CA ILE A 86 -6.21 10.75 -37.42
C ILE A 86 -6.30 12.27 -37.64
N LYS A 87 -5.21 12.89 -38.10
CA LYS A 87 -5.21 14.34 -38.41
C LYS A 87 -6.10 14.64 -39.62
N GLY A 88 -6.09 13.77 -40.63
CA GLY A 88 -6.92 13.87 -41.83
C GLY A 88 -8.41 13.76 -41.50
N SER A 89 -8.81 12.77 -40.71
CA SER A 89 -10.20 12.60 -40.26
C SER A 89 -10.67 13.79 -39.41
N GLY A 90 -9.81 14.31 -38.52
CA GLY A 90 -10.12 15.51 -37.75
C GLY A 90 -10.31 16.73 -38.65
N LYS A 91 -9.42 16.95 -39.62
CA LYS A 91 -9.54 18.04 -40.58
C LYS A 91 -10.79 17.90 -41.45
N ALA A 92 -11.11 16.69 -41.92
CA ALA A 92 -12.32 16.42 -42.69
C ALA A 92 -13.59 16.77 -41.90
N TRP A 93 -13.68 16.37 -40.64
CA TRP A 93 -14.80 16.73 -39.77
C TRP A 93 -14.95 18.26 -39.60
N TYR A 94 -13.85 18.98 -39.37
CA TYR A 94 -13.92 20.45 -39.32
C TYR A 94 -14.33 21.08 -40.66
N GLN A 95 -13.86 20.54 -41.79
CA GLN A 95 -14.27 21.01 -43.12
C GLN A 95 -15.78 20.84 -43.35
N THR A 96 -16.37 19.72 -42.93
CA THR A 96 -17.82 19.51 -43.03
C THR A 96 -18.66 20.51 -42.23
N MET A 97 -18.10 21.13 -41.17
CA MET A 97 -18.80 22.15 -40.37
C MET A 97 -18.59 23.59 -40.87
N ILE A 98 -17.66 23.82 -41.79
CA ILE A 98 -17.32 25.15 -42.29
C ILE A 98 -18.04 25.46 -43.61
N SER A 99 -18.40 24.43 -44.38
CA SER A 99 -19.08 24.59 -45.66
C SER A 99 -20.56 24.21 -45.57
N ASP A 100 -21.45 25.18 -45.35
CA ASP A 100 -22.88 25.03 -45.66
C ASP A 100 -23.09 25.38 -47.15
N SER A 101 -22.42 24.66 -48.05
CA SER A 101 -22.70 24.76 -49.50
C SER A 101 -23.52 23.57 -49.95
N ASP A 102 -24.31 23.72 -51.01
CA ASP A 102 -25.25 22.74 -51.58
C ASP A 102 -24.68 21.31 -51.79
N TYR A 103 -23.36 21.13 -51.70
CA TYR A 103 -22.69 19.82 -51.71
C TYR A 103 -22.80 19.04 -50.38
N THR A 104 -22.98 19.68 -49.22
CA THR A 104 -23.21 18.98 -47.94
C THR A 104 -24.62 18.43 -47.81
N GLU A 105 -25.55 18.94 -48.62
CA GLU A 105 -26.93 18.47 -48.67
C GLU A 105 -27.03 17.03 -49.20
N PHE A 106 -26.15 16.61 -50.12
CA PHE A 106 -26.20 15.26 -50.71
C PHE A 106 -25.78 14.15 -49.73
N GLU A 107 -24.76 14.41 -48.89
CA GLU A 107 -24.37 13.47 -47.82
C GLU A 107 -25.44 13.38 -46.73
N ASN A 108 -26.04 14.52 -46.38
CA ASN A 108 -27.15 14.58 -45.43
C ASN A 108 -28.39 13.85 -45.97
N PHE A 109 -28.70 14.00 -47.27
CA PHE A 109 -29.83 13.34 -47.92
C PHE A 109 -29.64 11.82 -47.99
N THR A 110 -28.43 11.37 -48.35
CA THR A 110 -28.08 9.94 -48.37
C THR A 110 -28.19 9.30 -46.98
N LYS A 111 -27.72 10.02 -45.94
CA LYS A 111 -27.87 9.59 -44.54
C LYS A 111 -29.33 9.51 -44.11
N TRP A 112 -30.17 10.44 -44.54
CA TRP A 112 -31.58 10.46 -44.16
C TRP A 112 -32.40 9.36 -44.84
N LEU A 113 -32.11 9.08 -46.12
CA LEU A 113 -32.72 7.96 -46.86
C LEU A 113 -32.33 6.59 -46.28
N GLY A 114 -31.10 6.44 -45.77
CA GLY A 114 -30.63 5.20 -45.14
C GLY A 114 -31.16 4.95 -43.71
N VAL A 115 -31.70 5.97 -43.05
CA VAL A 115 -32.25 5.88 -41.68
C VAL A 115 -33.78 5.72 -41.67
N SER A 116 -34.45 5.95 -42.80
CA SER A 116 -35.92 5.95 -42.93
C SER A 116 -36.52 4.63 -43.40
N GLN A 117 -35.82 3.51 -43.20
CA GLN A 117 -36.36 2.14 -43.36
C GLN A 117 -36.48 1.42 -42.01
#